data_AF-A0A9E2L6G9-F1
#
_entry.id   AF-A0A9E2L6G9-F1
#
_cell.length_a   1.000
_cell.length_b   1.000
_cell.length_c   1.000
_cell.angle_alpha   90.00
_cell.angle_beta   90.00
_cell.angle_gamma   90.00
#
_symmetry.space_group_name_H-M   'P 1'
#
loop_
_entity.id
_entity.type
_entity.pdbx_description
1 polymer ?
#
loop_
_entity_poly.entity_id
_entity_poly.type
_entity_poly.pdbx_seq_one_letter_code
_entity_poly.pdbx_strand_id
1 'polypeptide(L)'
;MKKKTLKIAVAAMVVAAAGYGLFLNQSKDSGMSELALANVEALATGESGHSVTCYTTFTGADWFHKDQYFVDCYTCKRDKGRKLTDEGVCVVP
;
A
#
# COMPACT_ATOMS: atom_id res chain seq x y z
N MET A 1 -60.04 2.28 2.59
CA MET A 1 -58.72 2.93 2.45
C MET A 1 -57.74 2.68 3.62
N LYS A 2 -58.19 2.19 4.79
CA LYS A 2 -57.35 1.96 5.99
C LYS A 2 -56.25 0.87 5.89
N LYS A 3 -56.43 -0.16 5.04
CA LYS A 3 -55.44 -1.25 4.88
C LYS A 3 -54.19 -0.86 4.07
N LYS A 4 -54.33 0.08 3.12
CA LYS A 4 -53.20 0.56 2.29
C LYS A 4 -52.32 1.53 3.07
N THR A 5 -52.91 2.41 3.88
CA THR A 5 -52.18 3.36 4.73
C THR A 5 -51.38 2.67 5.83
N LEU A 6 -51.91 1.59 6.43
CA LEU A 6 -51.17 0.79 7.41
C LEU A 6 -49.92 0.12 6.80
N LYS A 7 -50.02 -0.43 5.59
CA LYS A 7 -48.89 -1.04 4.88
C LYS A 7 -47.80 -0.02 4.58
N ILE A 8 -48.18 1.19 4.17
CA ILE A 8 -47.24 2.29 3.91
C ILE A 8 -46.56 2.74 5.20
N ALA A 9 -47.29 2.85 6.30
CA ALA A 9 -46.71 3.21 7.59
C ALA A 9 -45.69 2.18 8.09
N VAL A 10 -45.99 0.88 7.98
CA VAL A 10 -45.06 -0.19 8.35
C VAL A 10 -43.82 -0.17 7.46
N ALA A 11 -43.98 0.02 6.14
CA ALA A 11 -42.84 0.14 5.23
C ALA A 11 -41.96 1.35 5.56
N ALA A 12 -42.55 2.50 5.88
CA ALA A 12 -41.82 3.70 6.28
C ALA A 12 -41.02 3.50 7.58
N MET A 13 -41.59 2.80 8.57
CA MET A 13 -40.88 2.47 9.81
C MET A 13 -39.69 1.53 9.58
N VAL A 14 -39.82 0.54 8.68
CA VAL A 14 -38.72 -0.37 8.33
C VAL A 14 -37.60 0.37 7.62
N VAL A 15 -37.92 1.25 6.67
CA VAL A 15 -36.93 2.09 5.97
C VAL A 15 -36.24 3.05 6.93
N ALA A 16 -36.98 3.68 7.86
CA ALA A 16 -36.41 4.56 8.87
C ALA A 16 -35.51 3.79 9.86
N ALA A 17 -35.91 2.59 10.29
CA ALA A 17 -35.10 1.75 11.18
C ALA A 17 -33.82 1.24 10.49
N ALA A 18 -33.91 0.83 9.22
CA ALA A 18 -32.75 0.43 8.42
C ALA A 18 -31.81 1.62 8.14
N GLY A 19 -32.37 2.79 7.79
CA GLY A 19 -31.61 4.04 7.61
C GLY A 19 -30.94 4.53 8.89
N TYR A 20 -31.62 4.43 10.04
CA TYR A 20 -31.06 4.77 11.35
C TYR A 20 -29.96 3.78 11.78
N GLY A 21 -30.14 2.49 11.49
CA GLY A 21 -29.10 1.48 11.71
C GLY A 21 -27.85 1.73 10.86
N LEU A 22 -28.02 2.10 9.59
CA LEU A 22 -26.91 2.50 8.70
C LEU A 22 -26.22 3.79 9.18
N PHE A 23 -26.98 4.78 9.66
CA PHE A 23 -26.44 6.04 10.22
C PHE A 23 -25.61 5.81 11.50
N LEU A 24 -26.10 4.93 12.38
CA LEU A 24 -25.36 4.50 13.58
C LEU A 24 -24.12 3.66 13.21
N ASN A 25 -24.19 2.88 12.14
CA ASN A 25 -23.05 2.09 11.65
C ASN A 25 -22.00 2.95 10.94
N GLN A 26 -22.40 3.98 10.18
CA GLN A 26 -21.48 4.98 9.61
C GLN A 26 -20.76 5.80 10.69
N SER A 27 -21.44 6.07 11.80
CA SER A 27 -20.83 6.77 12.95
C SER A 27 -19.80 5.89 13.69
N LYS A 28 -19.83 4.56 13.48
CA LYS A 28 -18.82 3.60 13.96
C LYS A 28 -17.73 3.32 12.92
N ASP A 29 -18.04 3.49 11.64
CA ASP A 29 -17.09 3.43 10.52
C ASP A 29 -16.18 4.68 10.42
N SER A 30 -16.38 5.67 11.28
CA SER A 30 -15.41 6.77 11.44
C SER A 30 -14.28 6.44 12.42
N GLY A 31 -14.30 5.27 13.07
CA GLY A 31 -13.32 4.86 14.10
C GLY A 31 -12.53 3.58 13.80
N MET A 32 -12.73 2.93 12.65
CA MET A 32 -11.94 1.74 12.27
C MET A 32 -11.18 1.89 10.94
N SER A 33 -11.16 3.09 10.36
CA SER A 33 -10.26 3.41 9.24
C SER A 33 -8.89 3.95 9.70
N GLU A 34 -8.65 4.20 10.99
CA GLU A 34 -7.31 4.61 11.44
C GLU A 34 -6.37 3.42 11.65
N LEU A 35 -6.88 2.24 12.05
CA LEU A 35 -6.05 1.04 12.26
C LEU A 35 -5.75 0.27 10.96
N ALA A 36 -6.66 0.30 9.99
CA ALA A 36 -6.40 -0.28 8.67
C ALA A 36 -5.44 0.60 7.83
N LEU A 37 -5.42 1.92 8.09
CA LEU A 37 -4.54 2.86 7.39
C LEU A 37 -3.17 2.99 8.06
N ALA A 38 -3.05 2.84 9.38
CA ALA A 38 -1.76 2.81 10.07
C ALA A 38 -0.85 1.67 9.60
N ASN A 39 -1.42 0.53 9.19
CA ASN A 39 -0.63 -0.57 8.63
C ASN A 39 -0.17 -0.32 7.18
N VAL A 40 -0.86 0.56 6.45
CA VAL A 40 -0.46 1.01 5.10
C VAL A 40 0.60 2.11 5.22
N GLU A 41 0.44 3.03 6.16
CA GLU A 41 1.44 4.07 6.43
C GLU A 41 2.68 3.54 7.16
N ALA A 42 2.60 2.47 7.96
CA ALA A 42 3.79 1.78 8.46
C ALA A 42 4.61 1.07 7.35
N LEU A 43 4.01 0.83 6.17
CA LEU A 43 4.74 0.37 4.99
C LEU A 43 5.26 1.54 4.13
N ALA A 44 4.71 2.75 4.28
CA ALA A 44 5.08 3.94 3.49
C ALA A 44 5.87 5.01 4.29
N THR A 45 5.99 4.87 5.62
CA THR A 45 6.76 5.75 6.51
C THR A 45 8.21 5.27 6.59
N GLY A 46 8.91 5.30 5.47
CA GLY A 46 10.31 4.85 5.43
C GLY A 46 11.17 5.41 4.31
N GLU A 47 10.61 6.21 3.39
CA GLU A 47 11.39 6.70 2.24
C GLU A 47 11.77 8.19 2.37
N SER A 48 12.23 8.58 3.57
CA SER A 48 13.10 9.76 3.72
C SER A 48 14.58 9.41 3.49
N GLY A 49 14.83 8.27 2.86
CA GLY A 49 16.15 7.75 2.54
C GLY A 49 16.69 8.31 1.23
N HIS A 50 18.02 8.42 1.10
CA HIS A 50 18.62 8.72 -0.20
C HIS A 50 18.29 7.57 -1.16
N SER A 51 17.67 7.87 -2.30
CA SER A 51 17.48 6.89 -3.36
C SER A 51 18.80 6.65 -4.08
N VAL A 52 19.21 5.39 -4.17
CA VAL A 52 20.40 4.97 -4.91
C VAL A 52 19.99 4.04 -6.05
N THR A 53 20.52 4.31 -7.24
CA THR A 53 20.32 3.46 -8.41
C THR A 53 20.93 2.07 -8.18
N CYS A 54 20.15 1.03 -8.45
CA CYS A 54 20.57 -0.36 -8.32
C CYS A 54 20.33 -1.14 -9.62
N TYR A 55 20.91 -2.34 -9.74
CA TYR A 55 20.74 -3.24 -10.88
C TYR A 55 20.47 -4.67 -10.42
N THR A 56 19.58 -5.40 -11.10
CA THR A 56 19.27 -6.81 -10.81
C THR A 56 20.03 -7.78 -11.71
N THR A 57 20.30 -7.37 -12.95
CA THR A 57 20.97 -8.21 -13.94
C THR A 57 22.39 -7.71 -14.14
N PHE A 58 23.38 -8.53 -13.79
CA PHE A 58 24.80 -8.20 -13.95
C PHE A 58 25.65 -9.44 -14.18
N THR A 59 26.83 -9.24 -14.75
CA THR A 59 27.90 -10.25 -14.79
C THR A 59 28.84 -10.01 -13.62
N GLY A 60 29.05 -11.04 -12.80
CA GLY A 60 29.95 -10.96 -11.63
C GLY A 60 31.39 -10.63 -12.00
N ALA A 61 32.11 -10.03 -11.05
CA ALA A 61 33.51 -9.65 -11.23
C ALA A 61 34.42 -10.85 -11.52
N ASP A 62 35.38 -10.65 -12.43
CA ASP A 62 36.44 -11.62 -12.73
C ASP A 62 37.78 -10.92 -12.97
N TRP A 63 38.88 -11.66 -12.85
CA TRP A 63 40.22 -11.06 -12.87
C TRP A 63 40.70 -10.62 -14.26
N PHE A 64 40.00 -11.00 -15.32
CA PHE A 64 40.36 -10.66 -16.70
C PHE A 64 39.68 -9.38 -17.18
N HIS A 65 38.65 -8.90 -16.48
CA HIS A 65 37.86 -7.76 -16.91
C HIS A 65 37.97 -6.60 -15.92
N LYS A 66 37.78 -5.40 -16.46
CA LYS A 66 37.63 -4.20 -15.65
C LYS A 66 36.18 -4.10 -15.22
N ASP A 67 35.91 -4.41 -13.96
CA ASP A 67 34.57 -4.25 -13.38
C ASP A 67 34.38 -2.88 -12.72
N GLN A 68 33.13 -2.55 -12.43
CA GLN A 68 32.73 -1.34 -11.72
C GLN A 68 31.94 -1.68 -10.46
N TYR A 69 31.96 -0.77 -9.49
CA TYR A 69 31.11 -0.88 -8.31
C TYR A 69 29.69 -0.43 -8.66
N PHE A 70 28.70 -1.18 -8.21
CA PHE A 70 27.28 -0.88 -8.40
C PHE A 70 26.49 -1.31 -7.17
N VAL A 71 25.20 -0.97 -7.08
CA VAL A 71 24.33 -1.45 -6.01
C VAL A 71 23.47 -2.58 -6.54
N ASP A 72 23.48 -3.73 -5.87
CA ASP A 72 22.61 -4.86 -6.20
C ASP A 72 21.19 -4.58 -5.68
N CYS A 73 20.16 -4.70 -6.54
CA CYS A 73 18.78 -4.40 -6.15
C CYS A 73 18.18 -5.41 -5.16
N TYR A 74 18.69 -6.64 -5.08
CA TYR A 74 18.14 -7.64 -4.15
C TYR A 74 18.58 -7.41 -2.71
N THR A 75 19.82 -6.95 -2.54
CA THR A 75 20.45 -6.76 -1.24
C THR A 75 20.65 -5.30 -0.86
N CYS A 76 20.42 -4.37 -1.80
CA CYS A 76 20.68 -2.93 -1.69
C CYS A 76 22.07 -2.61 -1.11
N LYS A 77 23.07 -3.39 -1.51
CA LYS A 77 24.47 -3.24 -1.09
C LYS A 77 25.38 -3.03 -2.29
N ARG A 78 26.54 -2.44 -2.03
CA ARG A 78 27.56 -2.29 -3.07
C ARG A 78 28.17 -3.65 -3.42
N ASP A 79 28.11 -3.98 -4.70
CA ASP A 79 28.73 -5.15 -5.30
C ASP A 79 29.62 -4.74 -6.48
N LYS A 80 30.31 -5.70 -7.11
CA LYS A 80 31.28 -5.44 -8.18
C LYS A 80 30.99 -6.34 -9.38
N GLY A 81 30.87 -5.72 -10.54
CA GLY A 81 30.52 -6.44 -11.75
C GLY A 81 30.51 -5.56 -12.99
N ARG A 82 29.95 -6.11 -14.05
CA ARG A 82 29.91 -5.49 -15.39
C ARG A 82 28.62 -5.88 -16.11
N LYS A 83 28.33 -5.18 -17.21
CA LYS A 83 27.07 -5.35 -17.98
C LYS A 83 25.83 -5.22 -17.10
N LEU A 84 25.70 -4.08 -16.44
CA LEU A 84 24.55 -3.76 -15.59
C LEU A 84 23.32 -3.49 -16.47
N THR A 85 22.24 -4.24 -16.27
CA THR A 85 20.93 -4.01 -16.90
C THR A 85 19.83 -4.11 -15.86
N ASP A 86 18.59 -3.76 -16.25
CA ASP A 86 17.43 -3.75 -15.36
C ASP A 86 17.63 -2.81 -14.17
N GLU A 87 17.64 -1.51 -14.48
CA GLU A 87 17.82 -0.44 -13.50
C GLU A 87 16.61 -0.35 -12.55
N GLY A 88 16.90 -0.26 -11.26
CA GLY A 88 15.93 -0.04 -10.20
C GLY A 88 16.42 1.00 -9.20
N VAL A 89 15.65 1.16 -8.14
CA VAL A 89 15.96 2.10 -7.05
C VAL A 89 15.89 1.37 -5.72
N CYS A 90 16.97 1.48 -4.95
CA CYS A 90 17.00 1.12 -3.54
C CYS A 90 16.81 2.40 -2.73
N VAL A 91 15.92 2.36 -1.74
CA VAL A 91 15.81 3.44 -0.76
C VAL A 91 16.52 3.00 0.50
N VAL A 92 17.63 3.68 0.80
CA VAL A 92 18.44 3.41 1.98
C VAL A 92 18.09 4.42 3.08
N PRO A 93 17.70 3.97 4.29
CA PRO A 93 17.33 4.85 5.40
C PRO A 93 18.52 5.66 5.95
#